data_AF-A0A816EHJ7-F1
#
_entry.id   AF-A0A816EHJ7-F1
#
_cell.length_a   1.000
_cell.length_b   1.000
_cell.length_c   1.000
_cell.angle_alpha   90.00
_cell.angle_beta   90.00
_cell.angle_gamma   90.00
#
_symmetry.space_group_name_H-M   'P 1'
#
loop_
_entity.id
_entity.type
_entity.pdbx_description
1 polymer ?
#
loop_
_entity_poly.entity_id
_entity_poly.type
_entity_poly.pdbx_seq_one_letter_code
_entity_poly.pdbx_strand_id
1 'polypeptide(L)'
;MYPFRPGAINNGKCSELGVYYVVYQVYSAISLGLIPPILMSAFGFLAYYNMKKLHLRVRAIGNNGDHNGGIHRHDRDLLLMVLTEVVVYVLTATPYPFILLEIAVTNYMCVVKSAERVEIENFLNSITLTLFYLTNGSPFYTYFAVSKAFRKDCKTLFMRWRNRVIRPLTMNQIPRARQLQI
;
A
#
# COMPACT_ATOMS: atom_id res chain seq x y z
N MET A 1 -0.89 3.74 40.81
CA MET A 1 -1.56 4.88 40.16
C MET A 1 -0.46 5.82 39.71
N TYR A 2 -0.06 5.76 38.44
CA TYR A 2 1.01 6.61 37.91
C TYR A 2 0.47 8.04 37.76
N PRO A 3 1.19 9.08 38.22
CA PRO A 3 0.73 10.44 38.05
C PRO A 3 0.81 10.80 36.56
N PHE A 4 -0.36 11.03 35.96
CA PHE A 4 -0.51 11.75 34.71
C PHE A 4 0.13 13.13 34.91
N ARG A 5 1.35 13.35 34.42
CA ARG A 5 1.91 14.70 34.34
C ARG A 5 1.19 15.42 33.19
N PRO A 6 0.39 16.46 33.44
CA PRO A 6 0.01 17.38 32.38
C PRO A 6 1.32 17.96 31.80
N GLY A 7 1.37 18.13 30.48
CA GLY A 7 2.58 18.50 29.75
C GLY A 7 3.37 19.60 30.46
N ALA A 8 4.65 19.35 30.74
CA ALA A 8 5.52 20.34 31.34
C ALA A 8 5.72 21.48 30.34
N ILE A 9 5.14 22.64 30.63
CA ILE A 9 5.33 23.87 29.87
C ILE A 9 6.75 24.36 30.18
N ASN A 10 7.73 23.95 29.39
CA ASN A 10 9.04 24.59 29.39
C ASN A 10 8.99 25.74 28.38
N ASN A 11 9.14 26.98 28.86
CA ASN A 11 9.18 28.20 28.05
C ASN A 11 7.96 28.40 27.11
N GLY A 12 6.75 28.15 27.61
CA GLY A 12 5.51 28.40 26.85
C GLY A 12 5.23 27.42 25.70
N LYS A 13 5.98 26.32 25.61
CA LYS A 13 5.75 25.25 24.61
C LYS A 13 5.32 23.96 25.31
N CYS A 14 4.20 23.39 24.85
CA CYS A 14 3.83 22.00 25.15
C CYS A 14 4.82 21.09 24.41
N SER A 15 5.79 20.54 25.13
CA SER A 15 6.69 19.54 24.58
C SER A 15 6.43 18.22 25.32
N GLU A 16 6.06 17.18 24.57
CA GLU A 16 5.93 15.81 25.09
C GLU A 16 7.32 15.26 25.43
N LEU A 17 7.89 15.75 26.52
CA LEU A 17 9.22 15.38 26.99
C LEU A 17 9.08 14.18 27.92
N GLY A 18 9.71 13.07 27.57
CA GLY A 18 9.79 11.90 28.43
C GLY A 18 10.34 10.65 27.74
N VAL A 19 10.83 9.71 28.55
CA VAL A 19 11.33 8.41 28.07
C VAL A 19 10.24 7.66 27.29
N TYR A 20 8.98 7.78 27.70
CA TYR A 20 7.84 7.16 27.01
C TYR A 20 7.70 7.64 25.56
N TYR A 21 7.83 8.95 25.31
CA TYR A 21 7.75 9.52 23.96
C TYR A 21 8.85 8.92 23.06
N VAL A 22 10.10 8.88 23.54
CA VAL A 22 11.22 8.31 22.79
C VAL A 22 11.00 6.83 22.49
N VAL A 23 10.56 6.04 23.47
CA VAL A 23 10.25 4.61 23.28
C VAL A 23 9.13 4.41 22.25
N TYR A 24 8.08 5.23 22.32
CA TYR A 24 6.99 5.18 21.34
C TYR A 24 7.45 5.52 19.92
N GLN A 25 8.31 6.53 19.75
CA GLN A 25 8.84 6.89 18.44
C GLN A 25 9.74 5.80 17.85
N VAL A 26 10.59 5.18 18.67
CA VAL A 26 11.41 4.03 18.25
C VAL A 26 10.54 2.84 17.87
N TYR A 27 9.53 2.53 18.68
CA TYR A 27 8.57 1.45 18.38
C TYR A 27 7.83 1.71 17.06
N SER A 28 7.37 2.95 16.84
CA SER A 28 6.70 3.36 15.62
C SER A 28 7.63 3.25 14.41
N ALA A 29 8.90 3.60 14.57
CA ALA A 29 9.88 3.50 13.50
C ALA A 29 10.17 2.06 13.07
N ILE A 30 10.27 1.15 14.03
CA ILE A 30 10.46 -0.26 13.73
C ILE A 30 9.18 -0.85 13.11
N SER A 31 8.03 -0.60 13.75
CA SER A 31 6.76 -1.24 13.40
C SER A 31 6.16 -0.72 12.09
N LEU A 32 6.35 0.56 11.77
CA LEU A 32 5.83 1.17 10.53
C LEU A 32 6.90 1.26 9.44
N GLY A 33 8.16 1.50 9.81
CA GLY A 33 9.23 1.79 8.86
C GLY A 33 10.03 0.57 8.39
N LEU A 34 10.25 -0.43 9.25
CA LEU A 34 11.13 -1.57 8.94
C LEU A 34 10.37 -2.88 8.73
N ILE A 35 9.45 -3.23 9.63
CA ILE A 35 8.75 -4.52 9.57
C ILE A 35 7.97 -4.69 8.25
N PRO A 36 7.12 -3.74 7.82
CA PRO A 36 6.33 -3.91 6.60
C PRO A 36 7.17 -4.12 5.34
N PRO A 37 8.17 -3.28 5.00
CA PRO A 37 8.95 -3.49 3.78
C PRO A 37 9.81 -4.76 3.84
N ILE A 38 10.32 -5.17 5.01
CA ILE A 38 11.06 -6.42 5.15
C ILE A 38 10.14 -7.61 4.88
N LEU A 39 8.96 -7.66 5.50
CA LEU A 39 8.00 -8.73 5.29
C LEU A 39 7.50 -8.77 3.85
N MET A 40 7.13 -7.62 3.28
CA MET A 40 6.67 -7.55 1.88
C MET A 40 7.78 -7.97 0.90
N SER A 41 9.03 -7.60 1.16
CA SER A 41 10.18 -8.01 0.35
C SER A 41 10.45 -9.51 0.48
N ALA A 42 10.41 -10.05 1.70
CA ALA A 42 10.63 -11.47 1.96
C ALA A 42 9.53 -12.34 1.31
N PHE A 43 8.26 -11.98 1.52
CA PHE A 43 7.14 -12.69 0.89
C PHE A 43 7.11 -12.50 -0.63
N GLY A 44 7.43 -11.30 -1.14
CA GLY A 44 7.56 -11.05 -2.57
C GLY A 44 8.66 -11.88 -3.22
N PHE A 45 9.82 -11.98 -2.56
CA PHE A 45 10.93 -12.82 -3.02
C PHE A 45 10.58 -14.31 -2.98
N LEU A 46 9.95 -14.77 -1.89
CA LEU A 46 9.51 -16.16 -1.76
C LEU A 46 8.46 -16.52 -2.81
N ALA A 47 7.50 -15.63 -3.07
CA ALA A 47 6.52 -15.76 -4.14
C ALA A 47 7.22 -15.86 -5.50
N TYR A 48 8.17 -14.98 -5.79
CA TYR A 48 8.96 -15.02 -7.03
C TYR A 48 9.73 -16.33 -7.18
N TYR A 49 10.40 -16.80 -6.13
CA TYR A 49 11.15 -18.04 -6.15
C TYR A 49 10.24 -19.26 -6.39
N ASN A 50 9.11 -19.33 -5.69
CA ASN A 50 8.12 -20.38 -5.88
C ASN A 50 7.55 -20.38 -7.31
N MET A 51 7.24 -19.20 -7.87
CA MET A 51 6.79 -19.06 -9.25
C MET A 51 7.86 -19.54 -10.24
N LYS A 52 9.13 -19.15 -10.06
CA LYS A 52 10.24 -19.60 -10.92
C LYS A 52 10.40 -21.12 -10.89
N LYS A 53 10.29 -21.73 -9.70
CA LYS A 53 10.35 -23.20 -9.55
C LYS A 53 9.15 -23.90 -10.20
N LEU A 54 7.95 -23.33 -10.06
CA LEU A 54 6.75 -23.81 -10.74
C LEU A 54 6.92 -23.75 -12.27
N HIS A 55 7.43 -22.63 -12.79
CA HIS A 55 7.71 -22.47 -14.22
C HIS A 55 8.66 -23.53 -14.77
N LEU A 56 9.74 -23.84 -14.04
CA LEU A 56 10.70 -24.89 -14.45
C LEU A 56 10.06 -26.29 -14.45
N ARG A 57 9.18 -26.59 -13.48
CA ARG A 57 8.53 -27.90 -13.36
C ARG A 57 7.41 -28.12 -14.38
N VAL A 58 6.61 -27.10 -14.66
CA VAL A 58 5.49 -27.20 -15.62
C VAL A 58 6.01 -27.27 -17.08
N ARG A 59 7.12 -26.59 -17.40
CA ARG A 59 7.75 -26.67 -18.73
C ARG A 59 8.26 -28.07 -19.08
N ALA A 60 8.58 -28.90 -18.08
CA ALA A 60 9.03 -30.27 -18.28
C ALA A 60 7.88 -31.24 -18.60
N ILE A 61 6.61 -30.86 -18.35
CA ILE A 61 5.44 -31.74 -18.47
C ILE A 61 4.54 -31.36 -19.66
N GLY A 62 4.56 -30.11 -20.13
CA GLY A 62 3.62 -29.60 -21.12
C GLY A 62 4.23 -29.24 -22.48
N ASN A 63 4.44 -30.23 -23.35
CA ASN A 63 4.64 -30.01 -24.80
C ASN A 63 3.29 -29.93 -25.57
N ASN A 64 2.16 -29.87 -24.86
CA ASN A 64 0.82 -29.80 -25.46
C ASN A 64 0.13 -28.47 -25.15
N GLY A 65 0.14 -27.57 -26.12
CA GLY A 65 -0.99 -26.69 -26.47
C GLY A 65 -1.52 -25.69 -25.43
N ASP A 66 -0.93 -24.49 -25.43
CA ASP A 66 -1.63 -23.20 -25.52
C ASP A 66 -2.60 -22.68 -24.42
N HIS A 67 -2.89 -23.40 -23.34
CA HIS A 67 -3.81 -22.88 -22.29
C HIS A 67 -3.12 -22.32 -21.03
N ASN A 68 -1.82 -22.56 -20.82
CA ASN A 68 -1.11 -22.09 -19.62
C ASN A 68 -0.52 -20.67 -19.71
N GLY A 69 -0.47 -20.05 -20.90
CA GLY A 69 0.13 -18.73 -21.07
C GLY A 69 -0.62 -17.58 -20.37
N GLY A 70 -1.92 -17.75 -20.14
CA GLY A 70 -2.78 -16.74 -19.49
C GLY A 70 -2.59 -16.65 -17.98
N ILE A 71 -2.56 -17.79 -17.29
CA ILE A 71 -2.38 -17.88 -15.83
C ILE A 71 -1.03 -17.27 -15.43
N HIS A 72 0.03 -17.60 -16.18
CA HIS A 72 1.38 -17.09 -15.93
C HIS A 72 1.52 -15.56 -16.10
N ARG A 73 0.75 -14.94 -16.99
CA ARG A 73 0.76 -13.48 -17.14
C ARG A 73 0.08 -12.79 -15.96
N HIS A 74 -1.00 -13.39 -15.44
CA HIS A 74 -1.71 -12.87 -14.29
C HIS A 74 -0.84 -12.88 -13.03
N ASP A 75 -0.16 -13.99 -12.76
CA ASP A 75 0.73 -14.12 -11.58
C ASP A 75 1.90 -13.11 -11.62
N ARG A 76 2.49 -12.89 -12.80
CA ARG A 76 3.55 -11.90 -12.99
C ARG A 76 3.04 -10.47 -12.80
N ASP A 77 1.84 -10.17 -13.27
CA ASP A 77 1.25 -8.84 -13.13
C ASP A 77 0.85 -8.56 -11.67
N LEU A 78 0.41 -9.58 -10.92
CA LEU A 78 0.20 -9.50 -9.47
C LEU A 78 1.52 -9.24 -8.73
N LEU A 79 2.59 -9.96 -9.06
CA LEU A 79 3.90 -9.72 -8.46
C LEU A 79 4.41 -8.29 -8.75
N LEU A 80 4.22 -7.80 -9.98
CA LEU A 80 4.59 -6.43 -10.36
C LEU A 80 3.81 -5.38 -9.56
N MET A 81 2.51 -5.60 -9.32
CA MET A 81 1.71 -4.73 -8.45
C MET A 81 2.27 -4.66 -7.04
N VAL A 82 2.56 -5.82 -6.43
CA VAL A 82 3.12 -5.88 -5.07
C VAL A 82 4.48 -5.19 -4.99
N LEU A 83 5.35 -5.40 -5.96
CA LEU A 83 6.66 -4.72 -6.00
C LEU A 83 6.51 -3.20 -6.13
N THR A 84 5.57 -2.75 -6.94
CA THR A 84 5.29 -1.31 -7.09
C THR A 84 4.74 -0.73 -5.78
N GLU A 85 3.85 -1.46 -5.11
CA GLU A 85 3.31 -1.08 -3.80
C GLU A 85 4.43 -0.91 -2.77
N VAL A 86 5.39 -1.85 -2.73
CA VAL A 86 6.55 -1.77 -1.84
C VAL A 86 7.37 -0.51 -2.12
N VAL A 87 7.63 -0.20 -3.40
CA VAL A 87 8.38 1.01 -3.77
C VAL A 87 7.64 2.28 -3.35
N VAL A 88 6.33 2.35 -3.61
CA VAL A 88 5.50 3.50 -3.21
C VAL A 88 5.47 3.64 -1.70
N TYR A 89 5.29 2.55 -0.96
CA TYR A 89 5.31 2.54 0.50
C TYR A 89 6.66 3.04 1.04
N VAL A 90 7.78 2.56 0.50
CA VAL A 90 9.12 2.99 0.93
C VAL A 90 9.35 4.49 0.69
N LEU A 91 8.83 5.04 -0.42
CA LEU A 91 9.01 6.46 -0.74
C LEU A 91 8.07 7.38 0.04
N THR A 92 6.87 6.92 0.37
CA THR A 92 5.80 7.78 0.93
C THR A 92 5.59 7.58 2.43
N ALA A 93 5.69 6.35 2.92
CA ALA A 93 5.39 6.01 4.30
C ALA A 93 6.64 5.93 5.19
N THR A 94 7.78 5.48 4.66
CA THR A 94 9.03 5.37 5.44
C THR A 94 9.61 6.70 5.92
N PRO A 95 9.53 7.84 5.19
CA PRO A 95 10.09 9.10 5.69
C PRO A 95 9.51 9.56 7.04
N TYR A 96 8.23 9.27 7.31
CA TYR A 96 7.54 9.67 8.53
C TYR A 96 8.19 9.13 9.81
N PRO A 97 8.35 7.81 10.01
CA PRO A 97 9.01 7.28 11.19
C PRO A 97 10.46 7.73 11.35
N PHE A 98 11.19 7.97 10.25
CA PHE A 98 12.58 8.45 10.33
C PHE A 98 12.67 9.89 10.85
N ILE A 99 11.79 10.79 10.38
CA ILE A 99 11.70 12.16 10.89
C ILE A 99 11.33 12.17 12.37
N LEU A 100 10.39 11.31 12.79
CA LEU A 100 10.02 11.18 14.21
C LEU A 100 11.19 10.70 15.08
N LEU A 101 11.99 9.75 14.57
CA LEU A 101 13.20 9.28 15.24
C LEU A 101 14.23 10.40 15.36
N GLU A 102 14.44 11.19 14.30
CA GLU A 102 15.33 12.35 14.33
C GLU A 102 14.88 13.37 15.37
N ILE A 103 13.59 13.71 15.41
CA ILE A 103 13.02 14.63 16.40
C ILE A 103 13.22 14.09 17.83
N ALA A 104 13.01 12.79 18.06
CA ALA A 104 13.21 12.16 19.36
C ALA A 104 14.68 12.19 19.82
N VAL A 105 15.61 11.83 18.93
CA VAL A 105 17.06 11.82 19.22
C VAL A 105 17.55 13.24 19.48
N THR A 106 17.14 14.19 18.66
CA THR A 106 17.56 15.59 18.78
C THR A 106 16.97 16.27 20.01
N ASN A 107 15.76 15.92 20.43
CA ASN A 107 15.20 16.38 21.71
C ASN A 107 15.95 15.80 22.91
N TYR A 108 16.55 14.61 22.79
CA TYR A 108 17.35 13.99 23.85
C TYR A 108 18.78 14.55 23.90
N MET A 109 19.43 14.76 22.74
CA MET A 109 20.82 15.23 22.67
C MET A 109 20.97 16.76 22.73
N CYS A 110 20.01 17.53 22.22
CA CYS A 110 20.06 19.00 22.21
C CYS A 110 19.02 19.58 23.17
N VAL A 111 19.47 20.02 24.34
CA VAL A 111 18.61 20.65 25.37
C VAL A 111 18.07 22.01 24.92
N VAL A 112 18.77 22.71 24.01
CA VAL A 112 18.36 24.00 23.45
C VAL A 112 18.37 23.91 21.92
N LYS A 113 17.18 23.95 21.31
CA LYS A 113 17.01 24.03 19.85
C LYS A 113 16.74 25.47 19.43
N SER A 114 17.32 25.89 18.29
CA SER A 114 16.95 27.16 17.67
C SER A 114 15.49 27.12 17.18
N ALA A 115 14.82 28.28 17.15
CA ALA A 115 13.44 28.38 16.69
C ALA A 115 13.29 27.90 15.24
N GLU A 116 14.21 28.29 14.35
CA GLU A 116 14.24 27.89 12.94
C GLU A 116 14.30 26.38 12.76
N ARG A 117 15.10 25.67 13.57
CA ARG A 117 15.21 24.21 13.47
C ARG A 117 13.91 23.51 13.85
N VAL A 118 13.24 24.00 14.88
CA VAL A 118 11.93 23.47 15.31
C VAL A 118 10.86 23.69 14.23
N GLU A 119 10.90 24.83 13.55
CA GLU A 119 9.98 25.10 12.44
C GLU A 119 10.21 24.15 11.25
N ILE A 120 11.47 23.89 10.88
CA ILE A 120 11.82 22.94 9.82
C ILE A 120 11.37 21.52 10.20
N GLU A 121 11.63 21.07 11.44
CA GLU A 121 11.19 19.76 11.94
C GLU A 121 9.66 19.61 11.85
N ASN A 122 8.90 20.63 12.26
CA ASN A 122 7.44 20.62 12.19
C ASN A 122 6.91 20.62 10.75
N PHE A 123 7.56 21.38 9.87
CA PHE A 123 7.23 21.40 8.45
C PHE A 123 7.47 20.04 7.78
N LEU A 124 8.64 19.43 8.02
CA LEU A 124 8.96 18.09 7.52
C LEU A 124 8.00 17.04 8.07
N ASN A 125 7.69 17.08 9.37
CA ASN A 125 6.72 16.17 9.98
C ASN A 125 5.33 16.30 9.35
N SER A 126 4.89 17.52 9.02
CA SER A 126 3.60 17.75 8.36
C SER A 126 3.58 17.18 6.93
N ILE A 127 4.68 17.34 6.18
CA ILE A 127 4.81 16.77 4.83
C ILE A 127 4.79 15.24 4.90
N THR A 128 5.62 14.64 5.76
CA THR A 128 5.73 13.18 5.84
C THR A 128 4.47 12.53 6.38
N LEU A 129 3.78 13.17 7.32
CA LEU A 129 2.46 12.72 7.78
C LEU A 129 1.42 12.76 6.66
N THR A 130 1.42 13.82 5.85
CA THR A 130 0.52 13.93 4.68
C THR A 130 0.80 12.83 3.67
N LEU A 131 2.08 12.58 3.36
CA LEU A 131 2.49 11.50 2.46
C LEU A 131 2.09 10.13 3.00
N PHE A 132 2.25 9.88 4.29
CA PHE A 132 1.84 8.64 4.95
C PHE A 132 0.33 8.38 4.81
N TYR A 133 -0.51 9.39 5.01
CA TYR A 133 -1.95 9.24 4.80
C TYR A 133 -2.31 8.99 3.34
N LEU A 134 -1.61 9.63 2.39
CA LEU A 134 -1.81 9.40 0.96
C LEU A 134 -1.47 7.98 0.53
N THR A 135 -0.55 7.30 1.22
CA THR A 135 -0.20 5.90 0.96
C THR A 135 -1.44 4.99 1.04
N ASN A 136 -2.40 5.24 1.94
CA ASN A 136 -3.63 4.43 2.05
C ASN A 136 -4.54 4.53 0.81
N GLY A 137 -4.53 5.66 0.11
CA GLY A 137 -5.29 5.86 -1.13
C GLY A 137 -4.50 5.49 -2.39
N SER A 138 -3.19 5.31 -2.27
CA SER A 138 -2.27 5.09 -3.39
C SER A 138 -2.48 3.78 -4.18
N PRO A 139 -2.85 2.62 -3.59
CA PRO A 139 -2.84 1.35 -4.31
C PRO A 139 -3.67 1.37 -5.59
N PHE A 140 -4.85 2.00 -5.53
CA PHE A 140 -5.74 2.11 -6.68
C PHE A 140 -5.09 2.85 -7.86
N TYR A 141 -4.50 4.01 -7.58
CA TYR A 141 -3.86 4.84 -8.62
C TYR A 141 -2.58 4.19 -9.13
N THR A 142 -1.80 3.60 -8.23
CA THR A 142 -0.57 2.87 -8.55
C THR A 142 -0.86 1.67 -9.46
N TYR A 143 -1.88 0.86 -9.15
CA TYR A 143 -2.25 -0.30 -9.96
C TYR A 143 -2.86 0.12 -11.29
N PHE A 144 -3.63 1.20 -11.32
CA PHE A 144 -4.18 1.76 -12.56
C PHE A 144 -3.07 2.27 -13.50
N ALA A 145 -2.05 2.95 -12.98
CA ALA A 145 -0.95 3.49 -13.78
C ALA A 145 -0.04 2.37 -14.30
N VAL A 146 0.35 1.42 -13.44
CA VAL A 146 1.41 0.45 -13.74
C VAL A 146 0.90 -0.78 -14.49
N SER A 147 -0.24 -1.36 -14.11
CA SER A 147 -0.68 -2.63 -14.68
C SER A 147 -1.57 -2.44 -15.92
N LYS A 148 -1.12 -2.96 -17.06
CA LYS A 148 -1.94 -3.03 -18.29
C LYS A 148 -3.09 -4.04 -18.13
N ALA A 149 -2.87 -5.13 -17.40
CA ALA A 149 -3.91 -6.12 -17.11
C ALA A 149 -5.03 -5.51 -16.25
N PHE A 150 -4.67 -4.77 -15.19
CA PHE A 150 -5.65 -4.09 -14.35
C PHE A 150 -6.54 -3.13 -15.12
N ARG A 151 -5.95 -2.34 -16.04
CA ARG A 151 -6.71 -1.46 -16.93
C ARG A 151 -7.67 -2.22 -17.84
N LYS A 152 -7.25 -3.37 -18.37
CA LYS A 152 -8.09 -4.23 -19.22
C LYS A 152 -9.25 -4.83 -18.42
N ASP A 153 -9.00 -5.25 -17.19
CA ASP A 153 -10.01 -5.83 -16.31
C ASP A 153 -11.02 -4.77 -15.84
N CYS A 154 -10.54 -3.59 -15.42
CA CYS A 154 -11.40 -2.44 -15.10
C CYS A 154 -12.27 -2.04 -16.29
N LYS A 155 -11.70 -1.97 -17.50
CA LYS A 155 -12.47 -1.67 -18.72
C LYS A 155 -13.51 -2.75 -19.01
N THR A 156 -13.17 -4.03 -18.80
CA THR A 156 -14.08 -5.16 -19.00
C THR A 156 -15.23 -5.12 -17.99
N LEU A 157 -14.93 -4.87 -16.72
CA LEU A 157 -15.93 -4.69 -15.66
C LEU A 157 -16.83 -3.50 -15.94
N PHE A 158 -16.26 -2.35 -16.32
CA PHE A 158 -17.02 -1.17 -16.68
C PHE A 158 -17.93 -1.42 -17.89
N MET A 159 -17.44 -2.09 -18.93
CA MET A 159 -18.26 -2.46 -20.09
C MET A 159 -19.37 -3.45 -19.73
N ARG A 160 -19.09 -4.44 -18.86
CA ARG A 160 -20.09 -5.40 -18.36
C ARG A 160 -21.14 -4.71 -17.51
N TRP A 161 -20.73 -3.83 -16.59
CA TRP A 161 -21.63 -3.03 -15.77
C TRP A 161 -22.50 -2.11 -16.62
N ARG A 162 -21.89 -1.34 -17.53
CA ARG A 162 -22.59 -0.50 -18.50
C ARG A 162 -23.58 -1.31 -19.32
N ASN A 163 -23.20 -2.48 -19.82
CA ASN A 163 -24.10 -3.34 -20.57
C ASN A 163 -25.23 -3.91 -19.71
N ARG A 164 -25.00 -4.23 -18.42
CA ARG A 164 -26.04 -4.71 -17.50
C ARG A 164 -27.00 -3.62 -17.03
N VAL A 165 -26.52 -2.39 -16.88
CA VAL A 165 -27.34 -1.24 -16.42
C VAL A 165 -28.09 -0.62 -17.59
N ILE A 166 -27.52 -0.60 -18.80
CA ILE A 166 -28.14 0.03 -19.97
C ILE A 166 -28.98 -0.96 -20.80
N ARG A 167 -28.65 -2.27 -20.83
CA ARG A 167 -29.41 -3.28 -21.63
C ARG A 167 -30.53 -4.08 -20.91
N PRO A 168 -30.98 -3.84 -19.67
CA PRO A 168 -32.07 -4.65 -19.11
C PRO A 168 -33.43 -4.32 -19.75
N LEU A 169 -33.54 -3.30 -20.61
CA LEU A 169 -34.82 -2.87 -21.19
C LEU A 169 -35.20 -3.51 -22.54
N THR A 170 -34.33 -4.28 -23.20
CA THR A 170 -34.62 -4.86 -24.54
C THR A 170 -34.94 -6.36 -24.55
N MET A 171 -34.91 -7.07 -23.41
CA MET A 171 -35.21 -8.51 -23.35
C MET A 171 -36.52 -8.89 -22.62
N ASN A 172 -37.38 -7.92 -22.30
CA ASN A 172 -38.73 -8.19 -21.76
C ASN A 172 -39.84 -8.29 -22.83
N GLN A 173 -39.49 -8.46 -24.11
CA GLN A 173 -40.45 -8.58 -25.22
C GLN A 173 -40.27 -9.86 -26.06
N ILE A 174 -39.82 -10.98 -25.47
CA ILE A 174 -39.99 -12.29 -26.12
C ILE A 174 -41.18 -13.00 -25.45
N PRO A 175 -42.42 -12.82 -25.95
CA PRO A 175 -43.52 -13.63 -25.48
C PRO A 175 -43.24 -15.09 -25.83
N ARG A 176 -43.30 -15.96 -24.80
CA ARG A 176 -43.35 -17.41 -24.93
C ARG A 176 -44.64 -17.82 -25.68
N ALA A 177 -44.66 -17.69 -27.00
CA ALA A 177 -45.83 -18.05 -27.80
C ALA A 177 -45.39 -18.83 -29.06
N ARG A 178 -44.98 -20.09 -28.85
CA ARG A 178 -45.19 -21.27 -29.73
C ARG A 178 -44.19 -22.38 -29.40
N GLN A 179 -44.55 -23.24 -28.45
CA GLN A 179 -44.02 -24.61 -28.35
C GLN A 179 -45.12 -25.56 -27.82
N LEU A 180 -46.38 -25.34 -28.21
CA LEU A 180 -47.50 -26.25 -27.93
C LEU A 180 -48.46 -26.28 -29.12
N GLN A 181 -48.12 -27.05 -30.15
CA GLN A 181 -49.01 -27.79 -31.06
C GLN A 181 -48.14 -28.95 -31.57
N ILE A 182 -48.23 -30.16 -30.98
CA ILE A 182 -49.12 -31.28 -31.38
C ILE A 182 -49.10 -31.47 -32.90
#